data_AF-A0A7V8WHJ3-F1
#
_entry.id   AF-A0A7V8WHJ3-F1
#
_cell.length_a   1.000
_cell.length_b   1.000
_cell.length_c   1.000
_cell.angle_alpha   90.00
_cell.angle_beta   90.00
_cell.angle_gamma   90.00
#
_symmetry.space_group_name_H-M   'P 1'
#
loop_
_entity.id
_entity.type
_entity.pdbx_description
1 polymer ?
#
loop_
_entity_poly.entity_id
_entity_poly.type
_entity_poly.pdbx_seq_one_letter_code
_entity_poly.pdbx_strand_id
1 'polypeptide(L)'
;AAAAAALGLVLATLAKSRGQLQGFSTILILTMSALGGSMFPRFLMTETMQKFGLLTFNGWALDGYLKVFWRELPILQLWPQVLVLVMLTVLFLSLARVLARRWEMA
;
A
#
# COMPACT_ATOMS: atom_id res chain seq x y z
N ALA A 1 -4.43 -4.04 6.50
CA ALA A 1 -3.24 -4.61 7.19
C ALA A 1 -2.42 -5.52 6.29
N ALA A 2 -3.00 -6.57 5.69
CA ALA A 2 -2.23 -7.58 4.92
C ALA A 2 -1.34 -7.01 3.80
N ALA A 3 -1.85 -6.10 2.96
CA ALA A 3 -1.05 -5.48 1.89
C ALA A 3 0.19 -4.74 2.42
N ALA A 4 0.06 -4.02 3.55
CA ALA A 4 1.16 -3.31 4.17
C ALA A 4 2.20 -4.28 4.75
N ALA A 5 1.76 -5.35 5.43
CA ALA A 5 2.65 -6.39 5.94
C ALA A 5 3.40 -7.11 4.81
N ALA A 6 2.71 -7.44 3.71
CA ALA A 6 3.31 -8.05 2.54
C ALA A 6 4.35 -7.14 1.86
N LEU A 7 4.08 -5.83 1.76
CA LEU A 7 5.08 -4.87 1.29
C LEU A 7 6.28 -4.81 2.24
N GLY A 8 6.06 -4.85 3.55
CA GLY A 8 7.13 -4.91 4.56
C GLY A 8 8.05 -6.12 4.34
N LEU A 9 7.49 -7.29 4.00
CA LEU A 9 8.26 -8.48 3.62
C LEU A 9 9.08 -8.25 2.35
N VAL A 10 8.52 -7.61 1.32
CA VAL A 10 9.27 -7.24 0.10
C VAL A 10 10.49 -6.40 0.48
N LEU A 11 10.31 -5.34 1.27
CA LEU A 11 11.39 -4.46 1.69
C LEU A 11 12.44 -5.22 2.53
N ALA A 12 12.00 -6.08 3.44
CA ALA A 12 12.89 -6.89 4.27
C ALA A 12 13.77 -7.82 3.43
N THR A 13 13.22 -8.43 2.37
CA THR A 13 14.02 -9.30 1.47
C THR A 13 15.01 -8.54 0.59
N LEU A 14 14.82 -7.22 0.40
CA LEU A 14 15.70 -6.35 -0.39
C LEU A 14 16.79 -5.69 0.44
N ALA A 15 16.51 -5.41 1.71
CA ALA A 15 17.45 -4.77 2.61
C ALA A 15 18.56 -5.75 3.05
N LYS A 16 19.80 -5.28 3.12
CA LYS A 16 20.94 -6.03 3.65
C LYS A 16 21.21 -5.73 5.13
N SER A 17 20.54 -4.72 5.69
CA SER A 17 20.67 -4.33 7.10
C SER A 17 19.36 -3.72 7.63
N ARG A 18 19.21 -3.71 8.96
CA ARG A 18 18.06 -3.09 9.64
C ARG A 18 17.97 -1.58 9.36
N GLY A 19 19.11 -0.88 9.31
CA GLY A 19 19.15 0.56 9.01
C GLY A 19 18.68 0.87 7.59
N GLN A 20 19.08 0.05 6.60
CA GLN A 20 18.61 0.19 5.22
C GLN A 20 17.11 -0.06 5.10
N LEU A 21 16.60 -1.09 5.78
CA LEU A 21 15.16 -1.38 5.82
C LEU A 21 14.37 -0.20 6.39
N GLN A 22 14.82 0.36 7.51
CA GLN A 22 14.15 1.50 8.15
C GLN A 22 14.16 2.75 7.24
N GLY A 23 15.31 3.07 6.64
CA GLY A 23 15.45 4.22 5.74
C GLY A 23 14.52 4.11 4.53
N PHE A 24 14.57 2.98 3.81
CA PHE A 24 13.72 2.76 2.64
C PHE A 24 12.23 2.71 2.98
N SER A 25 11.87 2.04 4.09
CA SER A 25 10.47 1.96 4.52
C SER A 25 9.92 3.35 4.83
N THR A 26 10.70 4.17 5.55
CA THR A 26 10.26 5.53 5.93
C THR A 26 10.00 6.39 4.70
N ILE A 27 10.95 6.46 3.77
CA ILE A 27 10.81 7.26 2.55
C ILE A 27 9.59 6.77 1.75
N LEU A 28 9.50 5.46 1.50
CA LEU A 28 8.41 4.89 0.71
C LEU A 28 7.04 5.15 1.36
N ILE A 29 6.89 4.89 2.66
CA ILE A 29 5.62 5.06 3.38
C ILE A 29 5.20 6.53 3.38
N LEU A 30 6.12 7.46 3.58
CA LEU A 30 5.81 8.90 3.54
C LEU A 30 5.39 9.34 2.13
N THR A 31 6.10 8.90 1.09
CA THR A 31 5.69 9.17 -0.29
C THR A 31 4.30 8.60 -0.58
N MET A 32 4.04 7.35 -0.20
CA MET A 32 2.71 6.75 -0.34
C MET A 32 1.64 7.47 0.48
N SER A 33 1.98 7.99 1.66
CA SER A 33 1.04 8.75 2.50
C SER A 33 0.67 10.10 1.89
N ALA A 34 1.65 10.80 1.31
CA ALA A 34 1.45 12.06 0.62
C ALA A 34 0.61 11.87 -0.67
N LEU A 35 0.91 10.84 -1.46
CA LEU A 35 0.16 10.56 -2.70
C LEU A 35 -1.21 9.93 -2.44
N GLY A 36 -1.29 9.05 -1.44
CA GLY A 36 -2.48 8.26 -1.13
C GLY A 36 -3.59 9.07 -0.46
N GLY A 37 -3.30 10.29 -0.01
CA GLY A 37 -4.27 11.18 0.62
C GLY A 37 -4.35 11.06 2.14
N SER A 38 -3.36 10.39 2.76
CA SER A 38 -3.29 10.25 4.22
C SER A 38 -2.87 11.54 4.91
N MET A 39 -2.06 12.38 4.26
CA MET A 39 -1.60 13.67 4.81
C MET A 39 -2.43 14.86 4.32
N PHE A 40 -3.02 14.76 3.13
CA PHE A 40 -3.85 15.80 2.52
C PHE A 40 -5.02 15.14 1.77
N PRO A 41 -6.26 15.63 1.86
CA PRO A 41 -7.40 14.94 1.27
C PRO A 41 -7.29 14.80 -0.25
N ARG A 42 -7.44 13.58 -0.77
CA ARG A 42 -7.26 13.28 -2.20
C ARG A 42 -8.21 14.07 -3.11
N PHE A 43 -9.45 14.31 -2.69
CA PHE A 43 -10.44 15.04 -3.49
C PHE A 43 -10.10 16.54 -3.67
N LEU A 44 -9.13 17.07 -2.91
CA LEU A 44 -8.61 18.43 -3.06
C LEU A 44 -7.31 18.48 -3.87
N MET A 45 -6.75 17.33 -4.26
CA MET A 45 -5.52 17.26 -5.03
C MET A 45 -5.77 17.51 -6.53
N THR A 46 -4.72 17.87 -7.27
CA THR A 46 -4.77 17.95 -8.75
C THR A 46 -5.09 16.59 -9.37
N GLU A 47 -5.69 16.57 -10.57
CA GLU A 47 -6.07 15.31 -11.24
C GLU A 47 -4.90 14.34 -11.38
N THR A 48 -3.72 14.86 -11.69
CA THR A 48 -2.50 14.06 -11.81
C THR A 48 -2.16 13.37 -10.50
N MET A 49 -2.20 14.09 -9.38
CA MET A 49 -1.94 13.52 -8.05
C MET A 49 -3.00 12.49 -7.66
N GLN A 50 -4.28 12.74 -7.98
CA GLN A 50 -5.34 11.78 -7.73
C GLN A 50 -5.09 10.44 -8.44
N LYS A 51 -4.64 10.48 -9.71
CA LYS A 51 -4.27 9.28 -10.47
C LYS A 51 -3.09 8.56 -9.83
N PHE A 52 -2.04 9.27 -9.41
CA PHE A 52 -0.92 8.65 -8.69
C PHE A 52 -1.34 8.04 -7.36
N GLY A 53 -2.30 8.63 -6.66
CA GLY A 53 -2.86 8.10 -5.42
C GLY A 53 -3.46 6.69 -5.58
N LEU A 54 -3.95 6.33 -6.76
CA LEU A 54 -4.50 5.00 -7.05
C LEU A 54 -3.43 3.89 -7.06
N LEU A 55 -2.14 4.23 -7.14
CA LEU A 55 -1.05 3.26 -7.05
C LEU A 55 -0.76 2.81 -5.61
N THR A 56 -1.35 3.50 -4.62
CA THR A 56 -1.01 3.32 -3.22
C THR A 56 -2.10 2.53 -2.47
N PHE A 57 -1.72 1.49 -1.74
CA PHE A 57 -2.71 0.68 -0.99
C PHE A 57 -3.40 1.49 0.12
N ASN A 58 -2.69 2.44 0.75
CA ASN A 58 -3.27 3.29 1.80
C ASN A 58 -4.38 4.18 1.23
N GLY A 59 -4.23 4.59 -0.03
CA GLY A 59 -5.26 5.30 -0.76
C GLY A 59 -6.57 4.56 -0.89
N TRP A 60 -6.51 3.31 -1.35
CA TRP A 60 -7.69 2.45 -1.47
C TRP A 60 -8.34 2.16 -0.11
N ALA A 61 -7.52 2.01 0.95
CA ALA A 61 -8.03 1.85 2.30
C ALA A 61 -8.76 3.11 2.80
N LEU A 62 -8.20 4.30 2.56
CA LEU A 62 -8.82 5.58 2.91
C LEU A 62 -10.18 5.75 2.21
N ASP A 63 -10.24 5.46 0.90
CA ASP A 63 -11.49 5.52 0.13
C ASP A 63 -12.55 4.57 0.72
N GLY A 64 -12.14 3.37 1.17
CA GLY A 64 -13.02 2.43 1.87
C GLY A 64 -13.56 2.99 3.17
N TYR A 65 -12.70 3.58 4.01
CA TYR A 65 -13.11 4.22 5.26
C TYR A 65 -14.09 5.38 5.01
N LEU A 66 -13.82 6.24 4.02
CA LEU A 66 -14.73 7.34 3.67
C LEU A 66 -16.10 6.84 3.21
N LYS A 67 -16.15 5.73 2.45
CA LYS A 67 -17.42 5.13 2.03
C LYS A 67 -18.27 4.65 3.20
N VAL A 68 -17.67 3.99 4.19
CA VAL A 68 -18.40 3.45 5.35
C VAL A 68 -18.73 4.54 6.35
N PHE A 69 -17.72 5.27 6.82
CA PHE A 69 -17.88 6.17 7.96
C PHE A 69 -18.46 7.53 7.60
N TRP A 70 -18.23 8.01 6.37
CA TRP A 70 -18.64 9.37 5.98
C TRP A 70 -19.84 9.39 5.04
N ARG A 71 -19.97 8.35 4.20
CA ARG A 71 -21.03 8.26 3.19
C ARG A 71 -22.11 7.23 3.52
N GLU A 72 -21.95 6.50 4.63
CA GLU A 72 -22.88 5.49 5.12
C GLU A 72 -23.31 4.46 4.04
N LEU A 73 -22.38 4.14 3.13
CA LEU A 73 -22.66 3.21 2.04
C LEU A 73 -22.69 1.76 2.55
N PRO A 74 -23.51 0.89 1.93
CA PRO A 74 -23.52 -0.53 2.26
C PRO A 74 -22.13 -1.16 2.14
N ILE A 75 -21.77 -2.03 3.09
CA ILE A 75 -20.46 -2.72 3.11
C ILE A 75 -20.19 -3.49 1.81
N LEU A 76 -21.24 -3.96 1.14
CA LEU A 76 -21.12 -4.63 -0.17
C LEU A 76 -20.47 -3.72 -1.23
N GLN A 77 -20.59 -2.40 -1.13
CA GLN A 77 -19.97 -1.44 -2.05
C GLN A 77 -18.46 -1.24 -1.82
N LEU A 78 -17.87 -1.92 -0.83
CA LEU A 78 -16.43 -1.95 -0.61
C LEU A 78 -15.70 -2.97 -1.48
N TRP A 79 -16.43 -3.78 -2.26
CA TRP A 79 -15.83 -4.81 -3.10
C TRP A 79 -14.66 -4.33 -3.98
N PRO A 80 -14.65 -3.11 -4.57
CA PRO A 80 -13.51 -2.67 -5.36
C PRO A 80 -12.27 -2.43 -4.49
N GLN A 81 -12.45 -1.79 -3.33
CA GLN A 81 -11.37 -1.51 -2.38
C GLN A 81 -10.78 -2.81 -1.84
N VAL A 82 -11.64 -3.74 -1.43
CA VAL A 82 -11.23 -5.06 -0.93
C VAL A 82 -10.49 -5.83 -2.01
N LEU A 83 -11.02 -5.87 -3.23
CA LEU A 83 -10.41 -6.56 -4.36
C LEU A 83 -9.00 -6.04 -4.64
N VAL A 84 -8.82 -4.71 -4.73
CA VAL A 84 -7.51 -4.11 -4.96
C VAL A 84 -6.54 -4.41 -3.82
N LEU A 85 -6.97 -4.30 -2.56
CA LEU A 85 -6.11 -4.61 -1.41
C LEU A 85 -5.69 -6.08 -1.38
N VAL A 86 -6.59 -7.00 -1.74
CA VAL A 86 -6.28 -8.44 -1.87
C VAL A 86 -5.29 -8.69 -3.00
N MET A 87 -5.52 -8.10 -4.19
CA MET A 87 -4.61 -8.22 -5.32
C MET A 87 -3.21 -7.71 -4.98
N LEU A 88 -3.11 -6.55 -4.33
CA LEU A 88 -1.82 -6.00 -3.88
C LEU A 88 -1.15 -6.90 -2.83
N THR A 89 -1.92 -7.49 -1.92
CA THR A 89 -1.40 -8.45 -0.94
C THR A 89 -0.77 -9.67 -1.64
N VAL A 90 -1.49 -10.29 -2.57
CA VAL A 90 -1.00 -11.45 -3.33
C VAL A 90 0.22 -11.08 -4.16
N LEU A 91 0.20 -9.92 -4.82
CA LEU A 91 1.32 -9.41 -5.61
C LEU A 91 2.58 -9.23 -4.76
N PHE A 92 2.47 -8.55 -3.62
CA PHE A 92 3.62 -8.30 -2.74
C PHE A 92 4.13 -9.58 -2.09
N LEU A 93 3.25 -10.50 -1.68
CA LEU A 93 3.69 -11.80 -1.15
C LEU A 93 4.41 -12.63 -2.22
N SER A 94 3.91 -12.63 -3.46
CA SER A 94 4.55 -13.32 -4.58
C SER A 94 5.93 -12.72 -4.88
N LEU A 95 6.02 -11.39 -4.91
CA LEU A 95 7.29 -10.68 -5.10
C LEU A 95 8.26 -10.98 -3.96
N ALA A 96 7.81 -10.90 -2.70
CA ALA A 96 8.62 -11.23 -1.54
C ALA A 96 9.13 -12.67 -1.62
N ARG A 97 8.28 -13.63 -2.02
CA ARG A 97 8.68 -15.04 -2.17
C ARG A 97 9.74 -15.23 -3.25
N VAL A 98 9.58 -14.60 -4.41
CA VAL A 98 10.57 -14.67 -5.50
C VAL A 98 11.90 -14.04 -5.07
N LEU A 99 11.84 -12.86 -4.43
CA LEU A 99 13.01 -12.14 -3.94
C LEU A 99 13.71 -12.86 -2.78
N ALA A 100 12.98 -13.63 -1.96
CA ALA A 100 13.55 -14.41 -0.88
C ALA A 100 14.41 -15.58 -1.40
N ARG A 101 14.11 -16.14 -2.59
CA ARG A 101 14.87 -17.27 -3.16
C ARG A 101 16.36 -16.98 -3.32
N ARG A 102 16.75 -15.71 -3.52
CA ARG A 102 18.18 -15.33 -3.62
C ARG A 102 18.97 -15.61 -2.34
N TRP A 103 18.29 -15.64 -1.19
CA TRP A 103 18.88 -15.91 0.12
C TRP A 103 18.90 -17.40 0.46
N GLU A 104 18.09 -18.21 -0.22
CA GLU A 104 18.10 -19.68 -0.08
C GLU A 104 19.26 -20.33 -0.85
N MET A 105 19.80 -19.62 -1.85
CA MET A 105 20.88 -20.09 -2.73
C MET A 105 22.28 -19.60 -2.32
N ALA A 106 22.37 -18.80 -1.26
CA ALA A 106 23.61 -18.21 -0.74
C ALA A 106 24.01 -18.92 0.56
#